data_AF-R5M4S6-F1
#
_entry.id   AF-R5M4S6-F1
#
_cell.length_a   1.000
_cell.length_b   1.000
_cell.length_c   1.000
_cell.angle_alpha   90.00
_cell.angle_beta   90.00
_cell.angle_gamma   90.00
#
_symmetry.space_group_name_H-M   'P 1'
#
loop_
_entity.id
_entity.type
_entity.pdbx_description
1 polymer ?
#
loop_
_entity_poly.entity_id
_entity_poly.type
_entity_poly.pdbx_seq_one_letter_code
_entity_poly.pdbx_strand_id
1 'polypeptide(L)'
;MKEKNIPLKNYLIIALIFLATIGLTIYLCNCYSVYNEGKKEIPVIRGTLSEITSEDFEHYILENQSAKVYMCTASNQNCRNFEKDFIKLIKRKNLQDEIVYLNLSNVDQDTFVNNFNTKYNFKIALTTNYPAIVIFEDGKIVSILQGTTDEELTISKTKQFIEINKIGE
;
A
#
# COMPACT_ATOMS: atom_id res chain seq x y z
N MET A 1 38.13 -43.22 -41.49
CA MET A 1 37.07 -42.43 -40.81
C MET A 1 36.90 -41.12 -41.58
N LYS A 2 35.74 -40.85 -42.17
CA LYS A 2 35.50 -39.56 -42.85
C LYS A 2 35.26 -38.49 -41.80
N GLU A 3 36.17 -37.55 -41.69
CA GLU A 3 36.06 -36.39 -40.81
C GLU A 3 34.90 -35.52 -41.30
N LYS A 4 33.86 -35.42 -40.48
CA LYS A 4 32.63 -34.69 -40.81
C LYS A 4 32.91 -33.21 -40.55
N ASN A 5 33.43 -32.51 -41.56
CA ASN A 5 33.65 -31.06 -41.48
C ASN A 5 32.30 -30.35 -41.37
N ILE A 6 31.96 -29.89 -40.17
CA ILE A 6 30.77 -29.09 -39.93
C ILE A 6 31.01 -27.73 -40.59
N PRO A 7 30.14 -27.30 -41.53
CA PRO A 7 30.33 -26.01 -42.19
C PRO A 7 30.20 -24.88 -41.17
N LEU A 8 31.17 -23.95 -41.16
CA LEU A 8 31.22 -22.75 -40.29
C LEU A 8 29.89 -21.98 -40.21
N LYS A 9 29.08 -22.03 -41.27
CA LYS A 9 27.74 -21.44 -41.34
C LYS A 9 26.80 -21.94 -40.22
N ASN A 10 26.91 -23.20 -39.81
CA ASN A 10 26.06 -23.77 -38.77
C ASN A 10 26.43 -23.24 -37.38
N TYR A 11 27.71 -22.96 -37.12
CA TYR A 11 28.16 -22.32 -35.88
C TYR A 11 27.69 -20.86 -35.80
N LEU A 12 27.69 -20.14 -36.92
CA LEU A 12 27.12 -18.79 -37.01
C LEU A 12 25.61 -18.78 -36.71
N ILE A 13 24.86 -19.75 -37.26
CA ILE A 13 23.42 -19.89 -36.97
C ILE A 13 23.19 -20.15 -35.48
N ILE A 14 23.96 -21.06 -34.87
CA ILE A 14 23.85 -21.36 -33.43
C ILE A 14 24.17 -20.12 -32.58
N ALA A 15 25.26 -19.39 -32.91
CA ALA A 15 25.62 -18.17 -32.19
C ALA A 15 24.51 -17.09 -32.28
N LEU A 16 23.88 -16.97 -33.44
CA LEU A 16 22.77 -16.03 -33.66
C LEU A 16 21.53 -16.44 -32.85
N ILE A 17 21.22 -17.73 -32.76
CA ILE A 17 20.15 -18.24 -31.89
C ILE A 17 20.44 -17.93 -30.42
N PHE A 18 21.68 -18.13 -29.95
CA PHE A 18 22.08 -17.79 -28.57
C PHE A 18 21.95 -16.29 -28.29
N LEU A 19 22.37 -15.43 -29.20
CA LEU A 19 22.20 -13.97 -29.04
C LEU A 19 20.72 -13.57 -29.01
N ALA A 20 19.90 -14.20 -29.86
CA ALA A 20 18.46 -13.94 -29.90
C ALA A 20 17.77 -14.39 -28.60
N THR A 21 18.12 -15.55 -28.04
CA THR A 21 17.54 -16.02 -26.78
C THR A 21 17.98 -15.18 -25.58
N ILE A 22 19.25 -14.74 -25.53
CA ILE A 22 19.73 -13.80 -24.51
C ILE A 22 18.98 -12.47 -24.62
N GLY A 23 18.88 -11.91 -25.83
CA GLY A 23 18.16 -10.66 -26.07
C GLY A 23 16.67 -10.74 -25.68
N LEU A 24 16.02 -11.86 -26.03
CA LEU A 24 14.63 -12.11 -25.63
C LEU A 24 14.48 -12.22 -24.11
N THR A 25 15.41 -12.90 -23.44
CA THR A 25 15.39 -13.05 -21.98
C THR A 25 15.53 -11.69 -21.29
N ILE A 26 16.47 -10.84 -21.74
CA ILE A 26 16.66 -9.48 -21.22
C ILE A 26 15.40 -8.64 -21.46
N TYR A 27 14.80 -8.72 -22.64
CA TYR A 27 13.56 -8.01 -22.97
C TYR A 27 12.41 -8.42 -22.02
N LEU A 28 12.24 -9.72 -21.79
CA LEU A 28 11.22 -10.23 -20.87
C LEU A 28 11.48 -9.82 -19.42
N CYS A 29 12.74 -9.82 -18.96
CA CYS A 29 13.11 -9.32 -17.63
C CYS A 29 12.77 -7.83 -17.46
N ASN A 30 13.08 -6.99 -18.44
CA ASN A 30 12.75 -5.57 -18.38
C ASN A 30 11.24 -5.33 -18.36
N CYS A 31 10.49 -6.03 -19.21
CA CYS A 31 9.04 -5.96 -19.24
C CYS A 31 8.42 -6.38 -17.88
N TYR A 32 8.96 -7.45 -17.28
CA TYR A 32 8.55 -7.89 -15.95
C TYR A 32 8.85 -6.85 -14.86
N SER A 33 10.02 -6.19 -14.91
CA SER A 33 10.39 -5.14 -13.95
C SER A 33 9.40 -3.98 -13.99
N VAL A 34 9.12 -3.44 -15.19
CA VAL A 34 8.17 -2.33 -15.39
C VAL A 34 6.76 -2.72 -14.92
N TYR A 35 6.32 -3.93 -15.25
CA TYR A 35 5.01 -4.43 -14.82
C TYR A 35 4.90 -4.58 -13.30
N ASN A 36 5.98 -5.04 -12.65
CA ASN A 36 6.00 -5.23 -11.20
C ASN A 36 6.11 -3.90 -10.43
N GLU A 37 6.80 -2.90 -11.01
CA GLU A 37 6.85 -1.53 -10.49
C GLU A 37 5.48 -0.87 -10.53
N GLY A 38 4.76 -0.93 -11.67
CA GLY A 38 3.41 -0.36 -11.78
C GLY A 38 2.39 -0.99 -10.82
N LYS A 39 2.58 -2.25 -10.40
CA LYS A 39 1.73 -2.88 -9.37
C LYS A 39 1.95 -2.31 -7.97
N LYS A 40 3.13 -1.77 -7.68
CA LYS A 40 3.45 -1.17 -6.38
C LYS A 40 2.82 0.21 -6.21
N GLU A 41 2.47 0.88 -7.29
CA GLU A 41 1.79 2.17 -7.28
C GLU A 41 0.29 2.05 -6.94
N ILE A 42 -0.30 0.89 -7.21
CA ILE A 42 -1.72 0.63 -6.93
C ILE A 42 -1.86 -0.03 -5.55
N PRO A 43 -2.56 0.60 -4.58
CA PRO A 43 -2.79 0.01 -3.26
C PRO A 43 -3.77 -1.17 -3.37
N VAL A 44 -3.61 -2.18 -2.50
CA VAL A 44 -4.45 -3.40 -2.55
C VAL A 44 -5.88 -3.09 -2.13
N ILE A 45 -6.07 -2.07 -1.28
CA ILE A 45 -7.39 -1.64 -0.80
C ILE A 45 -8.23 -0.86 -1.82
N ARG A 46 -7.64 -0.48 -2.97
CA ARG A 46 -8.31 0.34 -3.99
C ARG A 46 -9.65 -0.27 -4.41
N GLY A 47 -10.68 0.57 -4.47
CA GLY A 47 -12.05 0.17 -4.82
C GLY A 47 -12.81 -0.57 -3.72
N THR A 48 -12.23 -0.70 -2.52
CA THR A 48 -12.95 -1.19 -1.32
C THR A 48 -13.41 -0.05 -0.42
N LEU A 49 -12.60 0.99 -0.27
CA LEU A 49 -12.91 2.22 0.48
C LEU A 49 -12.84 3.43 -0.45
N SER A 50 -13.52 4.52 -0.08
CA SER A 50 -13.30 5.82 -0.73
C SER A 50 -11.86 6.27 -0.51
N GLU A 51 -11.18 6.69 -1.57
CA GLU A 51 -9.76 7.08 -1.54
C GLU A 51 -9.64 8.60 -1.62
N ILE A 52 -8.87 9.18 -0.70
CA ILE A 52 -8.48 10.59 -0.68
C ILE A 52 -6.96 10.73 -0.67
N THR A 53 -6.48 11.88 -1.14
CA THR A 53 -5.04 12.21 -1.11
C THR A 53 -4.69 13.08 0.10
N SER A 54 -3.40 13.26 0.36
CA SER A 54 -2.94 14.19 1.40
C SER A 54 -3.34 15.65 1.12
N GLU A 55 -3.57 16.02 -0.14
CA GLU A 55 -3.99 17.38 -0.51
C GLU A 55 -5.45 17.62 -0.12
N ASP A 56 -6.30 16.59 -0.29
CA ASP A 56 -7.72 16.64 0.05
C ASP A 56 -7.99 16.44 1.55
N PHE A 57 -7.03 15.87 2.27
CA PHE A 57 -7.21 15.39 3.64
C PHE A 57 -7.73 16.47 4.59
N GLU A 58 -7.16 17.68 4.54
CA GLU A 58 -7.57 18.74 5.45
C GLU A 58 -9.01 19.20 5.19
N HIS A 59 -9.37 19.37 3.92
CA HIS A 59 -10.72 19.72 3.52
C HIS A 59 -11.72 18.63 3.91
N TYR A 60 -11.35 17.36 3.70
CA TYR A 60 -12.17 16.22 4.07
C TYR A 60 -12.50 16.19 5.57
N ILE A 61 -11.52 16.41 6.45
CA ILE A 61 -11.74 16.41 7.91
C ILE A 61 -12.60 17.61 8.36
N LEU A 62 -12.48 18.75 7.69
CA LEU A 62 -13.33 19.92 7.98
C LEU A 62 -14.79 19.69 7.59
N GLU A 63 -15.03 19.04 6.45
CA GLU A 63 -16.37 18.67 5.99
C GLU A 63 -16.96 17.50 6.78
N ASN A 64 -16.12 16.56 7.19
CA ASN A 64 -16.49 15.34 7.91
C ASN A 64 -15.85 15.33 9.29
N GLN A 65 -16.42 16.10 10.21
CA GLN A 65 -15.88 16.24 11.57
C GLN A 65 -15.83 14.92 12.35
N SER A 66 -16.67 13.94 11.99
CA SER A 66 -16.65 12.57 12.51
C SER A 66 -16.20 11.61 11.41
N ALA A 67 -14.90 11.39 11.31
CA ALA A 67 -14.28 10.59 10.25
C ALA A 67 -13.42 9.45 10.82
N LYS A 68 -13.48 8.28 10.18
CA LYS A 68 -12.54 7.17 10.44
C LYS A 68 -11.63 7.03 9.24
N VAL A 69 -10.34 7.24 9.45
CA VAL A 69 -9.34 7.36 8.37
C VAL A 69 -8.35 6.21 8.49
N TYR A 70 -8.31 5.36 7.48
CA TYR A 70 -7.26 4.37 7.29
C TYR A 70 -6.14 4.96 6.44
N MET A 71 -4.89 4.84 6.86
CA MET A 71 -3.72 5.44 6.20
C MET A 71 -2.69 4.38 5.83
N CYS A 72 -2.24 4.40 4.58
CA CYS A 72 -1.17 3.51 4.10
C CYS A 72 -0.52 4.00 2.80
N THR A 73 0.66 3.42 2.52
CA THR A 73 1.43 3.61 1.29
C THR A 73 1.32 2.36 0.42
N ALA A 74 0.99 2.50 -0.86
CA ALA A 74 0.78 1.39 -1.79
C ALA A 74 2.00 0.49 -1.98
N SER A 75 3.21 1.08 -1.90
CA SER A 75 4.48 0.37 -2.09
C SER A 75 4.96 -0.37 -0.84
N ASN A 76 4.38 -0.10 0.33
CA ASN A 76 4.78 -0.70 1.60
C ASN A 76 4.24 -2.15 1.71
N GLN A 77 5.14 -3.12 1.94
CA GLN A 77 4.76 -4.53 1.96
C GLN A 77 3.85 -4.89 3.15
N ASN A 78 4.01 -4.22 4.29
CA ASN A 78 3.19 -4.42 5.49
C ASN A 78 1.76 -3.93 5.24
N CYS A 79 1.60 -2.77 4.62
CA CYS A 79 0.33 -2.28 4.09
C CYS A 79 -0.35 -3.32 3.20
N ARG A 80 0.34 -3.78 2.14
CA ARG A 80 -0.24 -4.73 1.17
C ARG A 80 -0.62 -6.06 1.79
N ASN A 81 0.13 -6.54 2.78
CA ASN A 81 -0.17 -7.78 3.49
C ASN A 81 -1.40 -7.61 4.39
N PHE A 82 -1.44 -6.52 5.16
CA PHE A 82 -2.56 -6.17 6.02
C PHE A 82 -3.86 -5.97 5.23
N GLU A 83 -3.80 -5.23 4.12
CA GLU A 83 -4.96 -4.87 3.28
C GLU A 83 -5.72 -6.11 2.80
N LYS A 84 -5.04 -7.22 2.46
CA LYS A 84 -5.69 -8.46 2.00
C LYS A 84 -6.73 -9.00 2.97
N ASP A 85 -6.43 -8.94 4.27
CA ASP A 85 -7.34 -9.40 5.31
C ASP A 85 -8.23 -8.29 5.84
N PHE A 86 -7.77 -7.04 5.77
CA PHE A 86 -8.58 -5.88 6.12
C PHE A 86 -9.78 -5.70 5.17
N ILE A 87 -9.59 -5.90 3.86
CA ILE A 87 -10.67 -5.90 2.86
C ILE A 87 -11.76 -6.93 3.22
N LYS A 88 -11.36 -8.13 3.65
CA LYS A 88 -12.32 -9.17 4.09
C LYS A 88 -13.08 -8.71 5.34
N LEU A 89 -12.41 -8.04 6.26
CA LEU A 89 -13.02 -7.50 7.48
C LEU A 89 -14.02 -6.38 7.16
N ILE A 90 -13.62 -5.41 6.33
CA ILE A 90 -14.46 -4.31 5.86
C ILE A 90 -15.74 -4.86 5.24
N LYS A 91 -15.61 -5.73 4.23
CA LYS A 91 -16.76 -6.32 3.53
C LYS A 91 -17.67 -7.13 4.44
N ARG A 92 -17.11 -7.87 5.40
CA ARG A 92 -17.91 -8.68 6.33
C ARG A 92 -18.71 -7.81 7.31
N LYS A 93 -18.16 -6.66 7.73
CA LYS A 93 -18.81 -5.73 8.67
C LYS A 93 -19.51 -4.56 7.96
N ASN A 94 -19.55 -4.53 6.62
CA ASN A 94 -20.12 -3.45 5.81
C ASN A 94 -19.53 -2.06 6.13
N LEU A 95 -18.21 -1.96 6.35
CA LEU A 95 -17.54 -0.71 6.76
C LEU A 95 -17.09 0.17 5.58
N GLN A 96 -17.54 -0.11 4.36
CA GLN A 96 -17.08 0.57 3.15
C GLN A 96 -17.35 2.08 3.17
N ASP A 97 -18.50 2.48 3.73
CA ASP A 97 -18.93 3.88 3.83
C ASP A 97 -18.53 4.52 5.17
N GLU A 98 -18.00 3.73 6.10
CA GLU A 98 -17.59 4.17 7.43
C GLU A 98 -16.13 4.64 7.48
N ILE A 99 -15.28 4.10 6.60
CA ILE A 99 -13.84 4.30 6.64
C ILE A 99 -13.37 4.89 5.32
N VAL A 100 -12.64 6.00 5.38
CA VAL A 100 -11.95 6.56 4.21
C VAL A 100 -10.50 6.09 4.18
N TYR A 101 -9.97 5.80 3.00
CA TYR A 101 -8.57 5.49 2.78
C TYR A 101 -7.81 6.75 2.37
N LEU A 102 -6.79 7.12 3.15
CA LEU A 102 -5.82 8.15 2.82
C LEU A 102 -4.59 7.50 2.19
N ASN A 103 -4.39 7.76 0.89
CA ASN A 103 -3.24 7.27 0.15
C ASN A 103 -2.04 8.17 0.35
N LEU A 104 -0.99 7.64 0.99
CA LEU A 104 0.24 8.35 1.30
C LEU A 104 1.38 8.00 0.33
N SER A 105 1.11 7.40 -0.83
CA SER A 105 2.18 6.92 -1.73
C SER A 105 3.05 8.02 -2.33
N ASN A 106 2.51 9.23 -2.46
CA ASN A 106 3.15 10.35 -3.15
C ASN A 106 3.57 11.48 -2.19
N VAL A 107 3.69 11.20 -0.89
CA VAL A 107 4.08 12.19 0.11
C VAL A 107 5.34 11.79 0.87
N ASP A 108 6.09 12.81 1.30
CA ASP A 108 7.15 12.63 2.28
C ASP A 108 6.53 12.28 3.64
N GLN A 109 6.78 11.06 4.12
CA GLN A 109 6.09 10.51 5.30
C GLN A 109 6.46 11.26 6.58
N ASP A 110 7.73 11.62 6.73
CA ASP A 110 8.22 12.33 7.92
C ASP A 110 7.61 13.73 8.00
N THR A 111 7.58 14.46 6.87
CA THR A 111 6.93 15.77 6.78
C THR A 111 5.43 15.66 7.04
N PHE A 112 4.75 14.67 6.45
CA PHE A 112 3.33 14.43 6.69
C PHE A 112 3.04 14.19 8.18
N VAL A 113 3.76 13.26 8.81
CA VAL A 113 3.59 12.90 10.23
C VAL A 113 3.88 14.11 11.13
N ASN A 114 4.92 14.89 10.84
CA ASN A 114 5.25 16.09 11.62
C ASN A 114 4.14 17.15 11.53
N ASN A 115 3.63 17.42 10.33
CA ASN A 115 2.53 18.36 10.12
C ASN A 115 1.25 17.87 10.80
N PHE A 116 0.94 16.58 10.65
CA PHE A 116 -0.21 15.92 11.26
C PHE A 116 -0.17 16.06 12.80
N ASN A 117 0.94 15.69 13.43
CA ASN A 117 1.07 15.72 14.90
C ASN A 117 1.10 17.16 15.46
N THR A 118 1.60 18.12 14.67
CA THR A 118 1.59 19.54 15.04
C THR A 118 0.16 20.10 15.00
N LYS A 119 -0.61 19.74 13.98
CA LYS A 119 -1.99 20.22 13.80
C LYS A 119 -2.96 19.52 14.76
N TYR A 120 -2.84 18.21 14.90
CA TYR A 120 -3.72 17.36 15.68
C TYR A 120 -2.98 16.82 16.91
N ASN A 121 -2.93 17.63 17.97
CA ASN A 121 -2.29 17.22 19.21
C ASN A 121 -3.09 16.09 19.89
N PHE A 122 -2.48 14.92 20.01
CA PHE A 122 -3.05 13.76 20.68
C PHE A 122 -2.01 13.08 21.57
N LYS A 123 -2.48 12.39 22.62
CA LYS A 123 -1.62 11.71 23.61
C LYS A 123 -0.64 10.70 22.99
N ILE A 124 -1.01 10.12 21.85
CA ILE A 124 -0.19 9.20 21.07
C ILE A 124 0.07 9.90 19.73
N ALA A 125 1.34 10.11 19.38
CA ALA A 125 1.71 10.68 18.10
C ALA A 125 1.50 9.66 16.98
N LEU A 126 1.03 10.11 15.81
CA LEU A 126 1.12 9.33 14.58
C LEU A 126 2.62 9.08 14.26
N THR A 127 2.93 7.91 13.73
CA THR A 127 4.28 7.55 13.29
C THR A 127 4.26 7.12 11.82
N THR A 128 5.44 6.90 11.24
CA THR A 128 5.59 6.33 9.89
C THR A 128 5.34 4.81 9.84
N ASN A 129 4.94 4.19 10.96
CA ASN A 129 4.61 2.77 11.06
C ASN A 129 3.20 2.48 10.50
N TYR A 130 3.06 2.56 9.19
CA TYR A 130 1.83 2.16 8.50
C TYR A 130 1.71 0.63 8.39
N PRO A 131 0.49 0.06 8.42
CA PRO A 131 -0.82 0.71 8.42
C PRO A 131 -1.24 1.41 9.72
N ALA A 132 -2.04 2.47 9.59
CA ALA A 132 -2.65 3.18 10.71
C ALA A 132 -4.16 3.45 10.50
N ILE A 133 -4.92 3.52 11.59
CA ILE A 133 -6.32 3.94 11.62
C ILE A 133 -6.45 5.06 12.65
N VAL A 134 -7.02 6.19 12.24
CA VAL A 134 -7.27 7.35 13.08
C VAL A 134 -8.77 7.64 13.11
N ILE A 135 -9.30 7.91 14.29
CA ILE A 135 -10.69 8.33 14.48
C ILE A 135 -10.71 9.80 14.87
N PHE A 136 -11.49 10.56 14.13
CA PHE A 136 -11.83 11.94 14.39
C PHE A 136 -13.27 12.04 14.90
N GLU A 137 -13.47 12.88 15.92
CA GLU A 137 -14.76 13.36 16.38
C GLU A 137 -14.65 14.87 16.62
N ASP A 138 -15.63 15.64 16.17
CA ASP A 138 -15.62 17.11 16.21
C ASP A 138 -14.32 17.73 15.64
N GLY A 139 -13.76 17.10 14.59
CA GLY A 139 -12.51 17.52 13.93
C GLY A 139 -11.24 17.27 14.76
N LYS A 140 -11.33 16.55 15.88
CA LYS A 140 -10.21 16.22 16.77
C LYS A 140 -9.98 14.72 16.82
N ILE A 141 -8.72 14.33 17.03
CA ILE A 141 -8.38 12.92 17.20
C ILE A 141 -8.87 12.42 18.55
N VAL A 142 -9.65 11.34 18.53
CA VAL A 142 -10.06 10.62 19.74
C VAL A 142 -9.34 9.30 19.92
N SER A 143 -8.84 8.71 18.82
CA SER A 143 -8.21 7.40 18.84
C SER A 143 -7.25 7.21 17.68
N ILE A 144 -6.11 6.56 17.94
CA ILE A 144 -5.13 6.14 16.95
C ILE A 144 -4.80 4.67 17.19
N LEU A 145 -4.86 3.88 16.12
CA LEU A 145 -4.35 2.51 16.06
C LEU A 145 -3.26 2.45 14.99
N GLN A 146 -2.06 2.04 15.38
CA GLN A 146 -0.93 1.86 14.46
C GLN A 146 0.00 0.78 15.01
N GLY A 147 0.91 0.30 14.16
CA GLY A 147 2.01 -0.55 14.61
C GLY A 147 3.07 0.22 15.40
N THR A 148 4.04 -0.50 15.93
CA THR A 148 5.29 0.05 16.48
C THR A 148 6.47 -0.40 15.61
N THR A 149 7.67 0.08 15.95
CA THR A 149 8.91 -0.35 15.29
C THR A 149 9.15 -1.87 15.44
N ASP A 150 8.72 -2.45 16.55
CA ASP A 150 8.95 -3.86 16.89
C ASP A 150 7.75 -4.78 16.60
N GLU A 151 6.55 -4.21 16.44
CA GLU A 151 5.32 -4.98 16.28
C GLU A 151 4.40 -4.38 15.21
N GLU A 152 4.18 -5.13 14.13
CA GLU A 152 3.25 -4.77 13.07
C GLU A 152 1.79 -4.76 13.55
N LEU A 153 0.97 -3.88 12.96
CA LEU A 153 -0.46 -3.87 13.23
C LEU A 153 -1.12 -5.14 12.69
N THR A 154 -1.78 -5.89 13.58
CA THR A 154 -2.50 -7.11 13.21
C THR A 154 -3.98 -6.88 12.99
N ILE A 155 -4.59 -7.75 12.19
CA ILE A 155 -6.05 -7.76 11.98
C ILE A 155 -6.82 -8.07 13.27
N SER A 156 -6.23 -8.83 14.19
CA SER A 156 -6.85 -9.10 15.49
C SER A 156 -7.00 -7.82 16.32
N LYS A 157 -5.92 -7.03 16.43
CA LYS A 157 -5.94 -5.72 17.09
C LYS A 157 -6.90 -4.75 16.38
N THR A 158 -6.97 -4.81 15.06
CA THR A 158 -7.89 -4.00 14.25
C THR A 158 -9.37 -4.34 14.53
N LYS A 159 -9.72 -5.61 14.67
CA LYS A 159 -11.09 -6.02 15.05
C LYS A 159 -11.47 -5.49 16.42
N GLN A 160 -10.59 -5.65 17.41
CA GLN A 160 -10.81 -5.13 18.76
C GLN A 160 -10.98 -3.61 18.74
N PHE A 161 -10.16 -2.90 17.97
CA PHE A 161 -10.27 -1.47 17.80
C PHE A 161 -11.61 -1.04 17.19
N ILE A 162 -12.06 -1.72 16.12
CA ILE A 162 -13.38 -1.47 15.50
C ILE A 162 -14.51 -1.67 16.50
N GLU A 163 -14.45 -2.73 17.31
CA GLU A 163 -15.49 -3.07 18.30
C GLU A 163 -15.51 -2.08 19.48
N ILE A 164 -14.34 -1.71 20.02
CA ILE A 164 -14.23 -0.74 21.12
C ILE A 164 -14.76 0.64 20.71
N ASN A 165 -14.50 1.05 19.47
CA ASN A 165 -14.92 2.36 18.96
C ASN A 165 -16.24 2.31 18.16
N LYS A 166 -16.95 1.17 18.18
CA LYS A 166 -18.28 0.99 17.54
C LYS A 166 -18.35 1.48 16.09
N ILE A 167 -17.35 1.14 15.29
CA ILE A 167 -17.31 1.55 13.88
C ILE A 167 -18.31 0.68 13.09
N GLY A 168 -19.34 1.30 12.51
CA GLY A 168 -20.39 0.64 11.73
C GLY A 168 -21.53 0.03 12.53
N GLU A 169 -21.73 0.46 13.78
CA GLU A 169 -22.90 0.16 14.63
C GLU A 169 -23.80 1.40 14.77
#